data_AF-A0A1B7UBY9-F1
#
_entry.id   AF-A0A1B7UBY9-F1
#
_cell.length_a   1.000
_cell.length_b   1.000
_cell.length_c   1.000
_cell.angle_alpha   90.00
_cell.angle_beta   90.00
_cell.angle_gamma   90.00
#
_symmetry.space_group_name_H-M   'P 1'
#
loop_
_entity.id
_entity.type
_entity.pdbx_description
1 polymer ?
#
loop_
_entity_poly.entity_id
_entity_poly.type
_entity_poly.pdbx_seq_one_letter_code
_entity_poly.pdbx_strand_id
1 'polypeptide(L)'
;MATGHEASARGENAITAEDVELAEHRAAMARERAARAGLYAAASFEKSAVQHERVAQIQEWTVEQGVPHPDEHRRSAIIHRQAAAEDRKLAELKRKESEADLAAGAGAG
;
A
#
# COMPACT_ATOMS: atom_id res chain seq x y z
N MET A 1 -55.87 -33.33 -11.65
CA MET A 1 -55.49 -32.46 -12.78
C MET A 1 -54.53 -31.41 -12.24
N ALA A 2 -53.30 -31.41 -12.73
CA ALA A 2 -52.24 -30.49 -12.38
C ALA A 2 -52.31 -29.23 -13.25
N THR A 3 -52.16 -28.07 -12.63
CA THR A 3 -51.53 -26.84 -13.18
C THR A 3 -51.19 -26.02 -11.92
N GLY A 4 -49.94 -25.98 -11.46
CA GLY A 4 -48.86 -25.36 -12.21
C GLY A 4 -48.90 -23.85 -11.97
N HIS A 5 -48.66 -23.43 -10.74
CA HIS A 5 -48.25 -22.05 -10.45
C HIS A 5 -47.03 -22.10 -9.53
N GLU A 6 -45.96 -22.69 -10.06
CA GLU A 6 -44.62 -22.22 -9.73
C GLU A 6 -44.52 -20.80 -10.28
N ALA A 7 -45.03 -19.83 -9.51
CA ALA A 7 -44.57 -18.47 -9.60
C ALA A 7 -43.08 -18.52 -9.24
N SER A 8 -42.29 -18.56 -10.31
CA SER A 8 -40.84 -18.70 -10.37
C SER A 8 -40.13 -18.19 -9.11
N ALA A 9 -39.49 -19.12 -8.38
CA ALA A 9 -38.41 -18.81 -7.42
C ALA A 9 -37.19 -18.11 -8.08
N ARG A 10 -37.30 -17.78 -9.37
CA ARG A 10 -36.35 -17.04 -10.20
C ARG A 10 -36.47 -15.52 -10.07
N GLY A 11 -37.47 -15.00 -9.34
CA GLY A 11 -37.76 -13.56 -9.26
C GLY A 11 -37.06 -12.79 -8.12
N GLU A 12 -36.71 -13.44 -7.02
CA GLU A 12 -36.19 -12.75 -5.81
C GLU A 12 -34.67 -12.94 -5.61
N ASN A 13 -34.03 -13.81 -6.40
CA ASN A 13 -32.59 -14.12 -6.33
C ASN A 13 -31.87 -14.02 -7.69
N ALA A 14 -32.50 -13.44 -8.72
CA ALA A 14 -31.84 -13.22 -10.00
C ALA A 14 -31.01 -11.93 -9.94
N ILE A 15 -29.68 -12.06 -10.07
CA ILE A 15 -28.78 -10.90 -10.23
C ILE A 15 -29.21 -10.13 -11.48
N THR A 16 -29.54 -8.86 -11.30
CA THR A 16 -29.95 -7.98 -12.40
C THR A 16 -28.74 -7.27 -13.03
N ALA A 17 -28.96 -6.61 -14.17
CA ALA A 17 -27.91 -5.77 -14.77
C ALA A 17 -27.56 -4.60 -13.83
N GLU A 18 -28.56 -4.02 -13.14
CA GLU A 18 -28.33 -2.96 -12.15
C GLU A 18 -27.50 -3.44 -10.96
N ASP A 19 -27.66 -4.70 -10.53
CA ASP A 19 -26.83 -5.29 -9.47
C ASP A 19 -25.36 -5.38 -9.89
N VAL A 20 -25.10 -5.76 -11.16
CA VAL A 20 -23.75 -5.84 -11.73
C VAL A 20 -23.13 -4.44 -11.81
N GLU A 21 -23.85 -3.46 -12.36
CA GLU A 21 -23.36 -2.06 -12.45
C GLU A 21 -23.03 -1.49 -11.06
N LEU A 22 -23.90 -1.72 -10.07
CA LEU A 22 -23.66 -1.29 -8.70
C LEU A 22 -22.44 -1.97 -8.09
N ALA A 23 -22.26 -3.27 -8.34
CA ALA A 23 -21.09 -4.01 -7.87
C ALA A 23 -19.79 -3.50 -8.52
N GLU A 24 -19.80 -3.24 -9.82
CA GLU A 24 -18.66 -2.67 -10.56
C GLU A 24 -18.29 -1.29 -10.06
N HIS A 25 -19.28 -0.41 -9.87
CA HIS A 25 -19.07 0.93 -9.31
C HIS A 25 -18.48 0.85 -7.90
N ARG A 26 -19.01 -0.03 -7.03
CA ARG A 26 -18.46 -0.23 -5.68
C ARG A 26 -17.02 -0.77 -5.73
N ALA A 27 -16.73 -1.69 -6.64
CA ALA A 27 -15.38 -2.22 -6.84
C ALA A 27 -14.41 -1.13 -7.32
N ALA A 28 -14.82 -0.26 -8.23
CA ALA A 28 -14.03 0.89 -8.68
C ALA A 28 -13.70 1.83 -7.51
N MET A 29 -14.70 2.20 -6.71
CA MET A 29 -14.50 3.02 -5.51
C MET A 29 -13.59 2.36 -4.47
N ALA A 30 -13.66 1.04 -4.33
CA ALA A 30 -12.77 0.29 -3.42
C ALA A 30 -11.31 0.31 -3.92
N ARG A 31 -11.09 0.09 -5.22
CA ARG A 31 -9.76 0.18 -5.85
C ARG A 31 -9.16 1.57 -5.69
N GLU A 32 -9.93 2.63 -5.95
CA GLU A 32 -9.45 4.00 -5.78
C GLU A 32 -9.00 4.28 -4.35
N ARG A 33 -9.80 3.86 -3.35
CA ARG A 33 -9.44 4.01 -1.94
C ARG A 33 -8.18 3.22 -1.57
N ALA A 34 -8.05 2.00 -2.06
CA ALA A 34 -6.88 1.16 -1.84
C ALA A 34 -5.62 1.81 -2.43
N ALA A 35 -5.70 2.35 -3.64
CA ALA A 35 -4.60 3.04 -4.28
C ALA A 35 -4.18 4.30 -3.51
N ARG A 36 -5.14 5.13 -3.06
CA ARG A 36 -4.84 6.28 -2.20
C ARG A 36 -4.16 5.86 -0.89
N ALA A 37 -4.63 4.80 -0.25
CA ALA A 37 -3.99 4.24 0.94
C ALA A 37 -2.56 3.76 0.65
N GLY A 38 -2.31 3.16 -0.51
CA GLY A 38 -0.98 2.77 -0.96
C GLY A 38 -0.03 3.97 -1.15
N LEU A 39 -0.52 5.10 -1.67
CA LEU A 39 0.27 6.35 -1.74
C LEU A 39 0.62 6.90 -0.34
N TYR A 40 -0.31 6.83 0.61
CA TYR A 40 -0.02 7.20 2.00
C TYR A 40 1.02 6.27 2.63
N ALA A 41 0.93 4.96 2.36
CA ALA A 41 1.93 4.00 2.82
C ALA A 41 3.31 4.32 2.20
N ALA A 42 3.38 4.64 0.91
CA ALA A 42 4.61 5.06 0.24
C ALA A 42 5.26 6.27 0.95
N ALA A 43 4.47 7.32 1.21
CA ALA A 43 4.95 8.51 1.92
C ALA A 43 5.40 8.19 3.37
N SER A 44 4.76 7.21 4.03
CA SER A 44 5.17 6.76 5.36
C SER A 44 6.52 6.05 5.33
N PHE A 45 6.74 5.17 4.35
CA PHE A 45 8.04 4.49 4.17
C PHE A 45 9.15 5.50 3.88
N GLU A 46 8.92 6.52 3.05
CA GLU A 46 9.93 7.57 2.81
C GLU A 46 10.32 8.31 4.09
N LYS A 47 9.33 8.65 4.93
CA LYS A 47 9.58 9.27 6.24
C LYS A 47 10.40 8.35 7.14
N SER A 48 10.07 7.06 7.17
CA SER A 48 10.82 6.05 7.92
C SER A 48 12.26 5.95 7.45
N ALA A 49 12.49 5.91 6.13
CA ALA A 49 13.82 5.90 5.54
C ALA A 49 14.68 7.10 5.96
N VAL A 50 14.08 8.30 6.02
CA VAL A 50 14.76 9.51 6.50
C VAL A 50 15.17 9.37 7.97
N GLN A 51 14.32 8.79 8.82
CA GLN A 51 14.67 8.59 10.23
C GLN A 51 15.78 7.56 10.38
N HIS A 52 15.74 6.47 9.63
CA HIS A 52 16.82 5.49 9.62
C HIS A 52 18.15 6.10 9.19
N GLU A 53 18.18 6.88 8.11
CA GLU A 53 19.40 7.58 7.69
C GLU A 53 19.91 8.55 8.77
N ARG A 54 19.00 9.28 9.41
CA ARG A 54 19.34 10.19 10.51
C ARG A 54 19.98 9.44 11.69
N VAL A 55 19.44 8.28 12.07
CA VAL A 55 20.04 7.48 13.14
C VAL A 55 21.41 6.95 12.72
N ALA A 56 21.57 6.49 11.47
CA ALA A 56 22.88 6.07 10.97
C ALA A 56 23.94 7.17 11.06
N GLN A 57 23.59 8.41 10.67
CA GLN A 57 24.46 9.57 10.79
C GLN A 57 24.83 9.87 12.25
N ILE A 58 23.87 9.78 13.18
CA ILE A 58 24.15 9.97 14.61
C ILE A 58 25.13 8.90 15.11
N GLN A 59 24.96 7.64 14.71
CA GLN A 59 25.86 6.55 15.12
C GLN A 59 27.29 6.79 14.62
N GLU A 60 27.45 7.22 13.37
CA GLU A 60 28.78 7.57 12.81
C GLU A 60 29.41 8.77 13.52
N TRP A 61 28.64 9.84 13.73
CA TRP A 61 29.11 11.00 14.47
C TRP A 61 29.54 10.63 15.90
N THR A 62 28.81 9.72 16.56
CA THR A 62 29.16 9.23 17.88
C THR A 62 30.53 8.53 17.88
N VAL A 63 30.86 7.76 16.82
CA VAL A 63 32.20 7.17 16.64
C VAL A 63 33.27 8.25 16.51
N GLU A 64 33.00 9.33 15.77
CA GLU A 64 33.93 10.46 15.62
C GLU A 64 34.20 11.18 16.95
N GLN A 65 33.24 11.17 17.88
CA GLN A 65 33.41 11.69 19.24
C GLN A 65 34.27 10.78 20.14
N GLY A 66 34.71 9.60 19.66
CA GLY A 66 35.60 8.71 20.39
C GLY A 66 34.93 7.93 21.53
N VAL A 67 33.62 7.67 21.42
CA VAL A 67 32.93 6.84 22.43
C VAL A 67 33.46 5.41 22.46
N PRO A 68 33.31 4.70 23.59
CA PRO A 68 33.59 3.26 23.65
C PRO A 68 32.76 2.47 22.63
N HIS A 69 33.25 1.29 22.23
CA HIS A 69 32.56 0.35 21.33
C HIS A 69 32.28 0.88 19.90
N PRO A 70 33.26 1.49 19.20
CA PRO A 70 33.03 2.10 17.88
C PRO A 70 32.51 1.11 16.83
N ASP A 71 32.84 -0.18 16.95
CA ASP A 71 32.37 -1.20 16.01
C ASP A 71 30.88 -1.51 16.16
N GLU A 72 30.30 -1.37 17.35
CA GLU A 72 28.86 -1.52 17.57
C GLU A 72 28.08 -0.38 16.93
N HIS A 73 28.56 0.85 17.10
CA HIS A 73 28.00 2.04 16.47
C HIS A 73 28.09 1.94 14.94
N ARG A 74 29.23 1.53 14.38
CA ARG A 74 29.39 1.30 12.93
C ARG A 74 28.44 0.23 12.40
N ARG A 75 28.30 -0.90 13.10
CA ARG A 75 27.34 -1.95 12.71
C ARG A 75 25.91 -1.44 12.74
N SER A 76 25.53 -0.69 13.79
CA SER A 76 24.20 -0.09 13.89
C SER A 76 23.94 0.91 12.74
N ALA A 77 24.91 1.74 12.38
CA ALA A 77 24.80 2.66 11.24
C ALA A 77 24.53 1.92 9.91
N ILE A 78 25.24 0.81 9.66
CA ILE A 78 25.04 -0.02 8.48
C ILE A 78 23.61 -0.60 8.44
N ILE A 79 23.13 -1.15 9.57
CA ILE A 79 21.77 -1.71 9.66
C ILE A 79 20.73 -0.64 9.37
N HIS A 80 20.89 0.56 9.93
CA HIS A 80 19.96 1.65 9.66
C HIS A 80 19.99 2.10 8.19
N ARG A 81 21.17 2.17 7.55
CA ARG A 81 21.24 2.45 6.11
C ARG A 81 20.56 1.38 5.26
N GLN A 82 20.70 0.11 5.62
CA GLN A 82 20.01 -0.99 4.95
C GLN A 82 18.49 -0.85 5.09
N ALA A 83 17.99 -0.59 6.29
CA ALA A 83 16.57 -0.35 6.53
C ALA A 83 16.05 0.87 5.75
N ALA A 84 16.83 1.96 5.68
CA ALA A 84 16.48 3.13 4.87
C ALA A 84 16.38 2.81 3.37
N ALA A 85 17.28 1.97 2.85
CA ALA A 85 17.24 1.53 1.46
C ALA A 85 16.03 0.62 1.16
N GLU A 86 15.70 -0.28 2.08
CA GLU A 86 14.51 -1.14 1.99
C GLU A 86 13.23 -0.33 2.02
N ASP A 87 13.11 0.64 2.93
CA ASP A 87 11.95 1.54 3.01
C ASP A 87 11.78 2.36 1.74
N ARG A 88 12.88 2.89 1.16
CA ARG A 88 12.80 3.61 -0.14
C ARG A 88 12.31 2.70 -1.26
N LYS A 89 12.76 1.45 -1.29
CA LYS A 89 12.30 0.46 -2.27
C LYS A 89 10.81 0.15 -2.09
N LEU A 90 10.35 -0.03 -0.85
CA LEU A 90 8.93 -0.25 -0.55
C LEU A 90 8.07 0.96 -0.94
N ALA A 91 8.56 2.17 -0.68
CA ALA A 91 7.89 3.40 -1.09
C ALA A 91 7.73 3.48 -2.62
N GLU A 92 8.79 3.19 -3.37
CA GLU A 92 8.75 3.21 -4.83
C GLU A 92 7.77 2.17 -5.39
N LEU A 93 7.79 0.94 -4.85
CA LEU A 93 6.85 -0.11 -5.26
C LEU A 93 5.41 0.30 -4.99
N LYS A 94 5.11 0.81 -3.79
CA LYS A 94 3.76 1.24 -3.43
C LYS A 94 3.28 2.40 -4.29
N ARG A 95 4.16 3.35 -4.63
CA ARG A 95 3.86 4.44 -5.54
C ARG A 95 3.49 3.91 -6.92
N LYS A 96 4.33 3.06 -7.53
CA LYS A 96 4.08 2.49 -8.86
C LYS A 96 2.77 1.70 -8.92
N GLU A 97 2.54 0.81 -7.96
CA GLU A 97 1.28 0.03 -7.87
C GLU A 97 0.06 0.94 -7.77
N SER A 98 0.12 1.92 -6.87
CA SER A 98 -1.03 2.79 -6.58
C SER A 98 -1.31 3.79 -7.70
N GLU A 99 -0.27 4.34 -8.33
CA GLU A 99 -0.42 5.21 -9.49
C GLU A 99 -1.00 4.45 -10.69
N ALA A 100 -0.57 3.20 -10.90
CA ALA A 100 -1.13 2.33 -11.93
C ALA A 100 -2.62 2.03 -11.67
N ASP A 101 -2.99 1.71 -10.44
CA ASP A 101 -4.38 1.46 -10.05
C ASP A 101 -5.28 2.70 -10.24
N LEU A 102 -4.78 3.90 -9.91
CA LEU A 102 -5.50 5.16 -10.14
C LEU A 102 -5.64 5.47 -11.63
N ALA A 103 -4.59 5.24 -12.43
CA ALA A 103 -4.63 5.47 -13.87
C ALA A 103 -5.59 4.49 -14.56
N ALA A 104 -5.61 3.22 -14.14
CA ALA A 104 -6.55 2.22 -14.63
C ALA A 104 -8.00 2.55 -14.23
N GLY A 105 -8.21 3.12 -13.04
CA GLY A 105 -9.53 3.61 -12.61
C GLY A 105 -10.01 4.84 -13.38
N ALA A 106 -9.11 5.74 -13.75
CA ALA A 106 -9.44 6.97 -14.49
C ALA A 106 -9.77 6.73 -15.98
N GLY A 107 -9.28 5.65 -16.57
CA GLY A 107 -9.59 5.26 -17.96
C GLY A 107 -10.88 4.45 -18.13
N ALA A 108 -11.55 4.10 -17.03
CA ALA A 108 -12.77 3.29 -17.01
C ALA A 108 -14.04 4.11 -16.69
N GLY A 109 -13.93 5.45 -16.63
CA GLY A 109 -15.03 6.38 -16.33
C GLY A 109 -15.46 7.22 -17.52
#